data_AF-A0A132P3T9-F1
#
_entry.id   AF-A0A132P3T9-F1
#
_cell.length_a   1.000
_cell.length_b   1.000
_cell.length_c   1.000
_cell.angle_alpha   90.00
_cell.angle_beta   90.00
_cell.angle_gamma   90.00
#
_symmetry.space_group_name_H-M   'P 1'
#
loop_
_entity.id
_entity.type
_entity.pdbx_description
1 polymer ?
#
loop_
_entity_poly.entity_id
_entity_poly.type
_entity_poly.pdbx_seq_one_letter_code
_entity_poly.pdbx_strand_id
1 'polypeptide(L)'
;MKLKDGFYASSHGIGGLMLDMPTKNPKTRKKPKVKVGDMVRCEAEEFVYPFRGYVKKILSNSAIIKIENTMECDRSLAKSKENLAVARLVDMKAI
;
A
#
# COMPACT_ATOMS: atom_id res chain seq x y z
N MET A 1 -54.54 6.98 36.57
CA MET A 1 -53.33 7.84 36.65
C MET A 1 -52.53 7.61 35.37
N LYS A 2 -52.35 8.65 34.53
CA LYS A 2 -51.63 8.54 33.25
C LYS A 2 -50.13 8.67 33.51
N LEU A 3 -49.35 7.59 33.29
CA LEU A 3 -47.90 7.69 33.17
C LEU A 3 -47.57 7.98 31.70
N LYS A 4 -47.19 9.24 31.44
CA LYS A 4 -46.58 9.67 30.19
C LYS A 4 -45.12 9.23 30.22
N ASP A 5 -44.83 8.04 29.73
CA ASP A 5 -43.45 7.60 29.53
C ASP A 5 -43.01 7.93 28.11
N GLY A 6 -42.29 9.05 27.98
CA GLY A 6 -41.60 9.47 26.75
C GLY A 6 -40.44 8.56 26.35
N PHE A 7 -40.41 7.33 26.86
CA PHE A 7 -39.36 6.34 26.62
C PHE A 7 -39.42 5.74 25.19
N TYR A 8 -40.59 5.75 24.55
CA TYR A 8 -40.80 5.24 23.19
C TYR A 8 -40.72 6.32 22.09
N ALA A 9 -40.15 7.49 22.39
CA ALA A 9 -39.91 8.56 21.41
C ALA A 9 -38.41 8.77 21.11
N SER A 10 -37.56 7.80 21.44
CA SER A 10 -36.17 7.82 20.98
C SER A 10 -36.14 7.33 19.52
N SER A 11 -35.77 8.22 18.61
CA SER A 11 -35.38 7.94 17.22
C SER A 11 -34.13 7.04 17.10
N HIS A 12 -33.61 6.56 18.23
CA HIS A 12 -32.47 5.66 18.32
C HIS A 12 -32.91 4.40 19.05
N GLY A 13 -33.77 3.63 18.39
CA GLY A 13 -34.02 2.24 18.78
C GLY A 13 -32.75 1.42 18.64
N ILE A 14 -32.53 0.51 19.58
CA ILE A 14 -31.58 -0.59 19.48
C ILE A 14 -32.08 -1.48 18.34
N GLY A 15 -31.72 -1.14 17.12
CA GLY A 15 -32.28 -1.78 15.93
C GLY A 15 -32.10 -0.91 14.69
N GLY A 16 -31.04 -1.19 13.92
CA GLY A 16 -30.94 -0.76 12.53
C GLY A 16 -30.12 0.50 12.28
N LEU A 17 -28.80 0.39 12.36
CA LEU A 17 -27.93 1.27 11.59
C LEU A 17 -27.81 0.72 10.17
N MET A 18 -28.87 0.84 9.35
CA MET A 18 -28.67 0.84 7.90
C MET A 18 -28.16 2.22 7.51
N LEU A 19 -26.84 2.38 7.52
CA LEU A 19 -26.18 3.41 6.74
C LEU A 19 -25.64 2.79 5.46
N ASP A 20 -26.52 2.58 4.48
CA ASP A 20 -26.10 2.63 3.07
C ASP A 20 -25.82 4.09 2.72
N MET A 21 -24.72 4.63 3.25
CA MET A 21 -24.06 5.75 2.61
C MET A 21 -23.31 5.17 1.42
N PRO A 22 -23.73 5.37 0.16
CA PRO A 22 -22.84 5.15 -0.94
C PRO A 22 -21.72 6.18 -0.78
N THR A 23 -20.58 5.73 -0.25
CA THR A 23 -19.37 6.55 -0.21
C THR A 23 -19.06 6.86 -1.67
N LYS A 24 -19.43 8.05 -2.13
CA LYS A 24 -19.44 8.48 -3.54
C LYS A 24 -18.06 8.47 -4.20
N ASN A 25 -17.03 8.14 -3.45
CA ASN A 25 -15.73 7.70 -3.93
C ASN A 25 -15.22 6.62 -2.99
N PRO A 26 -15.33 5.32 -3.32
CA PRO A 26 -14.27 4.44 -2.85
C PRO A 26 -12.99 5.12 -3.31
N LYS A 27 -12.09 5.48 -2.38
CA LYS A 27 -10.68 5.69 -2.73
C LYS A 27 -10.26 4.36 -3.31
N THR A 28 -10.46 4.17 -4.60
CA THR A 28 -9.95 3.03 -5.32
C THR A 28 -8.47 3.14 -5.07
N ARG A 29 -7.96 2.32 -4.15
CA ARG A 29 -6.57 1.92 -4.19
C ARG A 29 -6.46 1.31 -5.58
N LYS A 30 -6.12 2.13 -6.57
CA LYS A 30 -5.70 1.71 -7.89
C LYS A 30 -4.61 0.71 -7.56
N LYS A 31 -4.91 -0.59 -7.63
CA LYS A 31 -3.91 -1.63 -7.45
C LYS A 31 -2.81 -1.23 -8.44
N PRO A 32 -1.62 -0.78 -8.01
CA PRO A 32 -0.53 -0.73 -8.95
C PRO A 32 -0.29 -2.19 -9.27
N LYS A 33 -0.84 -2.66 -10.40
CA LYS A 33 -0.48 -3.95 -10.98
C LYS A 33 0.93 -3.74 -11.52
N VAL A 34 1.90 -3.65 -10.60
CA VAL A 34 3.33 -3.61 -10.95
C VAL A 34 3.57 -4.84 -11.81
N LYS A 35 4.08 -4.63 -13.02
CA LYS A 35 4.44 -5.70 -13.95
C LYS A 35 5.94 -5.91 -13.92
N VAL A 36 6.35 -7.09 -14.35
CA VAL A 36 7.77 -7.34 -14.66
C VAL A 36 8.18 -6.38 -15.77
N GLY A 37 9.28 -5.66 -15.56
CA GLY A 37 9.79 -4.63 -16.45
C GLY A 37 9.37 -3.19 -16.11
N ASP A 38 8.45 -2.98 -15.17
CA ASP A 38 8.09 -1.62 -14.75
C ASP A 38 9.21 -0.97 -13.95
N MET A 39 9.41 0.33 -14.18
CA MET A 39 10.28 1.16 -13.33
C MET A 39 9.53 1.54 -12.06
N VAL A 40 10.12 1.18 -10.92
CA VAL A 40 9.54 1.40 -9.60
C VAL A 40 10.51 2.14 -8.71
N ARG A 41 9.96 3.01 -7.86
CA ARG A 41 10.64 3.51 -6.66
C ARG A 41 10.31 2.58 -5.52
N CYS A 42 11.31 2.08 -4.81
CA CYS A 42 11.10 1.13 -3.74
C CYS A 42 11.93 1.49 -2.51
N GLU A 43 11.33 1.24 -1.36
CA GLU A 43 11.98 1.24 -0.06
C GLU A 43 12.20 -0.22 0.32
N ALA A 44 13.44 -0.60 0.57
CA ALA A 44 13.80 -1.95 1.03
C ALA A 44 14.55 -1.82 2.35
N GLU A 45 14.33 -2.76 3.27
CA GLU A 45 14.96 -2.73 4.60
C GLU A 45 16.49 -2.79 4.53
N GLU A 46 17.06 -3.35 3.46
CA GLU A 46 18.51 -3.41 3.25
C GLU A 46 19.12 -2.07 2.82
N PHE A 47 18.31 -1.14 2.33
CA PHE A 47 18.77 0.13 1.77
C PHE A 47 18.36 1.28 2.69
N VAL A 48 19.30 2.18 2.99
CA VAL A 48 19.00 3.33 3.85
C VAL A 48 18.05 4.29 3.13
N TYR A 49 18.21 4.42 1.81
CA TYR A 49 17.40 5.31 0.99
C TYR A 49 16.58 4.58 -0.07
N PRO A 50 15.44 5.15 -0.47
CA PRO A 50 14.66 4.62 -1.58
C PRO A 50 15.47 4.67 -2.87
N PHE A 51 15.47 3.57 -3.61
CA PHE A 51 16.15 3.44 -4.90
C PHE A 51 15.14 3.27 -6.04
N ARG A 52 15.63 3.47 -7.27
CA ARG A 52 14.88 3.24 -8.50
C ARG A 52 15.42 2.03 -9.22
N GLY A 53 14.52 1.19 -9.72
CA GLY A 53 14.91 0.02 -10.48
C GLY A 53 13.75 -0.60 -11.23
N TYR A 54 14.08 -1.64 -12.00
CA TYR A 54 13.11 -2.39 -12.76
C TYR A 54 12.73 -3.67 -12.05
N VAL A 55 11.45 -4.02 -12.11
CA VAL A 55 10.96 -5.29 -11.55
C VAL A 55 11.47 -6.43 -12.42
N LYS A 56 12.38 -7.25 -11.90
CA LYS A 56 12.89 -8.43 -12.58
C LYS A 56 11.99 -9.63 -12.38
N LYS A 57 11.45 -9.81 -11.17
CA LYS A 57 10.57 -10.93 -10.83
C LYS A 57 9.60 -10.54 -9.73
N ILE A 58 8.34 -10.92 -9.87
CA ILE A 58 7.31 -10.73 -8.84
C ILE A 58 7.11 -12.06 -8.11
N LEU A 59 7.09 -12.00 -6.79
CA LEU A 59 6.77 -13.08 -5.86
C LEU A 59 5.42 -12.75 -5.19
N SER A 60 4.93 -13.64 -4.31
CA SER A 60 3.60 -13.48 -3.70
C SER A 60 3.42 -12.20 -2.89
N ASN A 61 4.46 -11.72 -2.18
CA ASN A 61 4.41 -10.50 -1.36
C ASN A 61 5.60 -9.55 -1.58
N SER A 62 6.54 -9.93 -2.43
CA SER A 62 7.77 -9.20 -2.70
C SER A 62 8.08 -9.19 -4.19
N ALA A 63 9.00 -8.35 -4.60
CA ALA A 63 9.57 -8.40 -5.94
C ALA A 63 11.08 -8.24 -5.87
N ILE A 64 11.74 -8.92 -6.80
CA ILE A 64 13.16 -8.75 -7.07
C ILE A 64 13.28 -7.60 -8.06
N ILE A 65 14.03 -6.58 -7.67
CA ILE A 65 14.23 -5.36 -8.43
C ILE A 65 15.69 -5.30 -8.86
N LYS A 66 15.91 -5.03 -10.14
CA LYS A 66 17.22 -4.65 -10.66
C LYS A 66 17.40 -3.15 -10.46
N ILE A 67 18.28 -2.79 -9.55
CA ILE A 67 18.59 -1.39 -9.20
C ILE A 67 19.26 -0.74 -10.41
N GLU A 68 18.68 0.36 -10.89
CA GLU A 68 19.30 1.20 -11.92
C GLU A 68 19.97 2.41 -11.28
N ASN A 69 19.30 3.04 -10.31
CA ASN A 69 19.80 4.22 -9.63
C ASN A 69 19.56 4.12 -8.12
N THR A 70 20.61 4.42 -7.35
CA THR A 70 20.61 4.40 -5.89
C THR A 70 21.49 5.54 -5.36
N MET A 71 21.36 5.85 -4.08
CA MET A 71 22.18 6.87 -3.42
C MET A 71 23.64 6.42 -3.29
N GLU A 72 24.57 7.37 -3.18
CA GLU A 72 26.01 7.07 -3.13
C GLU A 72 26.40 6.14 -1.97
N CYS A 73 25.82 6.34 -0.78
CA CYS A 73 26.01 5.48 0.38
C CYS A 73 25.65 4.02 0.11
N ASP A 74 24.58 3.78 -0.66
CA ASP A 74 24.06 2.45 -0.95
C ASP A 74 24.66 1.84 -2.23
N ARG A 75 25.50 2.60 -2.96
CA ARG A 75 26.07 2.16 -4.25
C ARG A 75 27.01 0.97 -4.08
N SER A 76 27.79 0.94 -3.00
CA SER A 76 28.69 -0.17 -2.67
C SER A 76 27.90 -1.44 -2.34
N LEU A 77 26.79 -1.30 -1.61
CA LEU A 77 25.90 -2.41 -1.25
C LEU A 77 25.17 -2.95 -2.49
N ALA A 78 24.68 -2.06 -3.36
CA ALA A 78 24.09 -2.46 -4.63
C ALA A 78 25.09 -3.25 -5.48
N LYS A 79 26.34 -2.78 -5.61
CA LYS A 79 27.37 -3.48 -6.37
C LYS A 79 27.73 -4.85 -5.80
N SER A 80 27.84 -4.98 -4.47
CA SER A 80 28.17 -6.27 -3.85
C SER A 80 27.06 -7.32 -4.02
N LYS A 81 25.81 -6.87 -4.26
CA LYS A 81 24.63 -7.72 -4.53
C LYS A 81 24.24 -7.77 -6.00
N GLU A 82 25.16 -7.49 -6.91
CA GLU A 82 24.92 -7.53 -8.37
C GLU A 82 23.78 -6.61 -8.86
N ASN A 83 23.52 -5.53 -8.14
CA ASN A 83 22.42 -4.59 -8.34
C ASN A 83 21.04 -5.25 -8.25
N LEU A 84 20.88 -6.27 -7.41
CA LEU A 84 19.60 -6.89 -7.11
C LEU A 84 19.18 -6.55 -5.68
N ALA A 85 17.91 -6.17 -5.53
CA ALA A 85 17.28 -5.94 -4.24
C ALA A 85 15.95 -6.66 -4.16
N VAL A 86 15.56 -7.03 -2.95
CA VAL A 86 14.22 -7.53 -2.63
C VAL A 86 13.47 -6.41 -1.94
N ALA A 87 12.31 -6.04 -2.48
CA ALA A 87 11.41 -5.09 -1.85
C ALA A 87 10.03 -5.72 -1.69
N ARG A 88 9.25 -5.25 -0.70
CA ARG A 88 7.87 -5.69 -0.51
C ARG A 88 6.96 -4.94 -1.48
N LEU A 89 5.94 -5.62 -2.02
CA LEU A 89 5.02 -5.03 -2.99
C LEU A 89 4.26 -3.80 -2.45
N VAL A 90 4.07 -3.72 -1.13
CA VAL A 90 3.41 -2.60 -0.45
C VAL A 90 4.24 -1.32 -0.44
N ASP A 91 5.56 -1.46 -0.49
CA ASP A 91 6.54 -0.36 -0.44
C ASP A 91 7.02 0.03 -1.86
N MET A 92 6.39 -0.52 -2.90
CA MET A 92 6.69 -0.19 -4.29
C MET A 92 5.72 0.86 -4.82
N LYS A 93 6.29 1.86 -5.50
CA LYS A 93 5.53 2.86 -6.23
C LYS A 93 5.98 2.86 -7.69
N ALA A 94 5.07 2.48 -8.58
CA ALA A 94 5.27 2.65 -10.03
C ALA A 94 5.40 4.15 -10.36
N ILE A 95 6.35 4.48 -11.23
CA ILE A 95 6.62 5.85 -11.71
C ILE A 95 6.00 6.01 -13.10
#